data_AF-A0A0K0D6Z8-F1
#
_entry.id   AF-A0A0K0D6Z8-F1
#
_cell.length_a   1.000
_cell.length_b   1.000
_cell.length_c   1.000
_cell.angle_alpha   90.00
_cell.angle_beta   90.00
_cell.angle_gamma   90.00
#
_symmetry.space_group_name_H-M   'P 1'
#
loop_
_entity.id
_entity.type
_entity.pdbx_description
1 polymer ?
#
loop_
_entity_poly.entity_id
_entity_poly.type
_entity_poly.pdbx_seq_one_letter_code
_entity_poly.pdbx_strand_id
1 'polypeptide(L)'
;MLDFDYVCRRLEPSVVASTYPFTGDNKQKYYFGHREILIPAYKSMAKAFATHPDASVLITFASLRSVYETVLEALQFPQIRVIAIIAEGVPENQTRKLIKAADDKGVILIGPATVGGIKPGCLKIGNTGGMMDNILASKLYRPGRWVISVCGMAYHSHN
;
A
#
# COMPACT_ATOMS: atom_id res chain seq x y z
N MET A 1 5.01 -7.65 -2.88
CA MET A 1 3.60 -7.55 -3.35
C MET A 1 3.41 -8.32 -4.65
N LEU A 2 4.24 -8.09 -5.67
CA LEU A 2 4.13 -8.77 -6.98
C LEU A 2 4.23 -10.30 -6.91
N ASP A 3 5.13 -10.84 -6.09
CA ASP A 3 5.21 -12.30 -5.90
C ASP A 3 3.93 -12.88 -5.29
N PHE A 4 3.33 -12.15 -4.35
CA PHE A 4 2.05 -12.53 -3.75
C PHE A 4 0.94 -12.50 -4.81
N ASP A 5 0.88 -11.47 -5.64
CA ASP A 5 -0.09 -11.36 -6.73
C ASP A 5 0.04 -12.54 -7.72
N TYR A 6 1.27 -12.90 -8.06
CA TYR A 6 1.56 -14.03 -8.94
C TYR A 6 1.10 -15.37 -8.33
N VAL A 7 1.42 -15.63 -7.06
CA VAL A 7 0.98 -16.85 -6.38
C VAL A 7 -0.54 -16.88 -6.16
N CYS A 8 -1.18 -15.71 -5.99
CA CYS A 8 -2.63 -15.58 -5.98
C CYS A 8 -3.28 -15.76 -7.37
N ARG A 9 -2.48 -16.01 -8.43
CA ARG A 9 -2.92 -16.16 -9.82
C ARG A 9 -3.67 -14.94 -10.35
N ARG A 10 -3.26 -13.73 -9.92
CA ARG A 10 -3.77 -12.49 -10.51
C ARG A 10 -3.29 -12.37 -11.95
N LEU A 11 -4.14 -11.81 -12.81
CA LEU A 11 -3.80 -11.52 -14.20
C LEU A 11 -2.83 -10.34 -14.30
N GLU A 12 -2.94 -9.39 -13.38
CA GLU A 12 -2.19 -8.13 -13.39
C GLU A 12 -1.58 -7.83 -12.02
N PRO A 13 -0.40 -7.15 -12.00
CA PRO A 13 0.25 -6.73 -10.77
C PRO A 13 -0.62 -5.75 -9.99
N SER A 14 -0.58 -5.82 -8.65
CA SER A 14 -1.29 -4.86 -7.79
C SER A 14 -0.66 -3.48 -7.76
N VAL A 15 0.62 -3.35 -8.12
CA VAL A 15 1.36 -2.09 -8.15
C VAL A 15 1.52 -1.63 -9.59
N VAL A 16 0.91 -0.49 -9.91
CA VAL A 16 0.94 0.10 -11.27
C VAL A 16 1.96 1.23 -11.43
N ALA A 17 2.34 1.87 -10.32
CA ALA A 17 3.28 2.97 -10.28
C ALA A 17 3.89 3.14 -8.89
N SER A 18 5.04 3.81 -8.81
CA SER A 18 5.61 4.33 -7.57
C SER A 18 5.84 5.83 -7.68
N THR A 19 5.89 6.53 -6.54
CA THR A 19 6.21 7.96 -6.48
C THR A 19 7.41 8.18 -5.57
N TYR A 20 8.42 8.89 -6.05
CA TYR A 20 9.60 9.24 -5.26
C TYR A 20 10.11 10.64 -5.61
N PRO A 21 9.88 11.65 -4.75
CA PRO A 21 10.07 13.06 -5.12
C PRO A 21 11.54 13.49 -5.30
N PHE A 22 12.48 12.67 -4.80
CA PHE A 22 13.91 12.97 -4.82
C PHE A 22 14.61 12.51 -6.10
N THR A 23 13.95 11.74 -6.96
CA THR A 23 14.50 11.29 -8.25
C THR A 23 13.64 11.78 -9.41
N GLY A 24 14.25 11.93 -10.59
CA GLY A 24 13.49 12.13 -11.83
C GLY A 24 12.65 10.91 -12.20
N ASP A 25 11.73 11.12 -13.14
CA ASP A 25 10.89 10.03 -13.67
C ASP A 25 11.76 8.93 -14.29
N ASN A 26 11.50 7.70 -13.89
CA ASN A 26 12.24 6.54 -14.38
C ASN A 26 11.36 5.29 -14.42
N LYS A 27 11.91 4.18 -14.91
CA LYS A 27 11.26 2.88 -14.88
C LYS A 27 12.09 1.92 -14.05
N GLN A 28 11.46 1.28 -13.08
CA GLN A 28 12.09 0.30 -12.21
C GLN A 28 11.77 -1.10 -12.71
N LYS A 29 12.80 -1.95 -12.79
CA LYS A 29 12.65 -3.36 -13.18
C LYS A 29 12.15 -4.16 -12.00
N TYR A 30 11.12 -4.96 -12.24
CA TYR A 30 10.53 -5.90 -11.29
C TYR A 30 10.26 -7.24 -11.99
N TYR A 31 9.97 -8.26 -11.19
CA TYR A 31 9.56 -9.57 -11.67
C TYR A 31 8.09 -9.82 -11.33
N PHE A 32 7.36 -10.39 -12.29
CA PHE A 32 6.02 -10.93 -12.08
C PHE A 32 6.04 -12.40 -12.50
N GLY A 33 6.29 -13.27 -11.52
CA GLY A 33 6.70 -14.65 -11.78
C GLY A 33 8.05 -14.69 -12.50
N HIS A 34 8.09 -15.34 -13.66
CA HIS A 34 9.31 -15.46 -14.48
C HIS A 34 9.47 -14.35 -15.52
N ARG A 35 8.54 -13.39 -15.58
CA ARG A 35 8.56 -12.29 -16.54
C ARG A 35 9.12 -11.02 -15.91
N GLU A 36 10.05 -10.38 -16.60
CA GLU A 36 10.48 -9.02 -16.26
C GLU A 36 9.40 -8.02 -16.67
N ILE A 37 9.06 -7.12 -15.75
CA ILE A 37 8.13 -6.00 -15.99
C ILE A 37 8.79 -4.69 -15.57
N LEU A 38 8.34 -3.59 -16.17
CA LEU A 38 8.80 -2.24 -15.83
C LEU A 38 7.65 -1.48 -15.17
N ILE A 39 7.87 -1.04 -13.93
CA ILE A 39 6.92 -0.19 -13.22
C ILE A 39 7.43 1.25 -13.26
N PRO A 40 6.63 2.22 -13.73
CA PRO A 40 7.04 3.62 -13.75
C PRO A 40 7.15 4.20 -12.33
N ALA A 41 8.23 4.91 -12.08
CA ALA A 41 8.44 5.73 -10.89
C ALA A 41 8.35 7.21 -11.28
N TYR A 42 7.47 7.95 -10.63
CA TYR A 42 7.21 9.36 -10.92
C TYR A 42 7.78 10.26 -9.82
N LYS A 43 8.31 11.41 -10.21
CA LYS A 43 8.68 12.46 -9.26
C LYS A 43 7.45 13.12 -8.62
N SER A 44 6.40 13.32 -9.42
CA SER A 44 5.17 14.02 -9.02
C SER A 44 4.02 13.04 -8.83
N MET A 45 3.33 13.17 -7.70
CA MET A 45 2.11 12.40 -7.39
C MET A 45 0.99 12.72 -8.39
N ALA A 46 0.84 13.99 -8.78
CA ALA A 46 -0.15 14.41 -9.77
C ALA A 46 0.05 13.73 -11.13
N LYS A 47 1.30 13.62 -11.59
CA LYS A 47 1.61 12.92 -12.84
C LYS A 47 1.29 11.43 -12.75
N ALA A 48 1.58 10.80 -11.61
CA ALA A 48 1.27 9.39 -11.39
C ALA A 48 -0.24 9.13 -11.48
N PHE A 49 -1.05 9.89 -10.75
CA PHE A 49 -2.51 9.71 -10.74
C PHE A 49 -3.18 10.10 -12.06
N ALA A 50 -2.65 11.08 -12.78
CA ALA A 50 -3.13 11.42 -14.13
C ALA A 50 -2.84 10.31 -15.15
N THR A 51 -1.71 9.60 -15.01
CA THR A 51 -1.34 8.50 -15.92
C THR A 51 -2.05 7.19 -15.55
N HIS A 52 -2.41 7.01 -14.28
CA HIS A 52 -3.03 5.79 -13.74
C HIS A 52 -4.39 6.10 -13.09
N PRO A 53 -5.43 6.42 -13.88
CA PRO A 53 -6.75 6.83 -13.36
C PRO A 53 -7.43 5.73 -12.52
N ASP A 54 -7.15 4.46 -12.81
CA ASP A 54 -7.76 3.31 -12.11
C ASP A 54 -7.13 3.04 -10.72
N ALA A 55 -6.01 3.71 -10.40
CA ALA A 55 -5.34 3.56 -9.12
C ALA A 55 -6.19 4.18 -8.00
N SER A 56 -6.74 3.32 -7.15
CA SER A 56 -7.64 3.74 -6.05
C SER A 56 -7.10 3.46 -4.64
N VAL A 57 -5.90 2.90 -4.53
CA VAL A 57 -5.23 2.63 -3.26
C VAL A 57 -3.83 3.24 -3.29
N LEU A 58 -3.49 4.01 -2.27
CA LEU A 58 -2.14 4.53 -2.04
C LEU A 58 -1.53 3.85 -0.81
N ILE A 59 -0.28 3.39 -0.95
CA ILE A 59 0.51 2.88 0.18
C ILE A 59 1.69 3.83 0.37
N THR A 60 1.68 4.59 1.45
CA THR A 60 2.75 5.56 1.73
C THR A 60 3.78 4.98 2.70
N PHE A 61 5.02 4.92 2.22
CA PHE A 61 6.23 4.63 2.99
C PHE A 61 7.00 5.91 3.34
N ALA A 62 6.34 7.07 3.27
CA ALA A 62 6.91 8.33 3.69
C ALA A 62 7.34 8.27 5.18
N SER A 63 8.41 8.97 5.53
CA SER A 63 8.88 9.06 6.91
C SER A 63 7.86 9.80 7.80
N LEU A 64 7.97 9.66 9.13
CA LEU A 64 7.14 10.40 10.09
C LEU A 64 7.16 11.92 9.89
N ARG A 65 8.23 12.47 9.29
CA ARG A 65 8.38 13.90 9.02
C ARG A 65 7.59 14.38 7.79
N SER A 66 7.42 13.51 6.79
CA SER A 66 6.85 13.87 5.48
C SER A 66 5.47 13.26 5.23
N VAL A 67 5.07 12.27 6.04
CA VAL A 67 3.81 11.54 5.86
C VAL A 67 2.58 12.42 5.96
N TYR A 68 2.58 13.40 6.86
CA TYR A 68 1.45 14.32 7.02
C TYR A 68 1.15 15.09 5.73
N GLU A 69 2.17 15.72 5.14
CA GLU A 69 2.04 16.47 3.88
C GLU A 69 1.70 15.53 2.71
N THR A 70 2.35 14.36 2.66
CA THR A 70 2.10 13.35 1.62
C THR A 70 0.64 12.89 1.59
N VAL A 71 0.04 12.66 2.76
CA VAL A 71 -1.35 12.23 2.86
C VAL A 71 -2.31 13.37 2.52
N LEU A 72 -2.03 14.61 2.95
CA LEU A 72 -2.85 15.77 2.57
C LEU A 72 -2.83 16.06 1.07
N GLU A 73 -1.67 15.89 0.41
CA GLU A 73 -1.55 15.94 -1.05
C GLU A 73 -2.38 14.82 -1.70
N ALA A 74 -2.24 13.58 -1.20
CA ALA A 74 -2.99 12.44 -1.70
C ALA A 74 -4.52 12.64 -1.62
N LEU A 75 -5.02 13.23 -0.54
CA LEU A 75 -6.45 13.51 -0.35
C LEU A 75 -7.03 14.54 -1.34
N GLN A 76 -6.19 15.22 -2.14
CA GLN A 76 -6.67 16.07 -3.23
C GLN A 76 -7.09 15.27 -4.47
N PHE A 77 -6.68 14.00 -4.60
CA PHE A 77 -6.99 13.16 -5.75
C PHE A 77 -8.27 12.35 -5.50
N PRO A 78 -9.37 12.61 -6.22
CA PRO A 78 -10.68 12.01 -5.94
C PRO A 78 -10.76 10.51 -6.26
N GLN A 79 -9.82 9.97 -7.04
CA GLN A 79 -9.76 8.54 -7.39
C GLN A 79 -9.29 7.67 -6.21
N ILE A 80 -8.60 8.25 -5.22
CA ILE A 80 -8.11 7.50 -4.06
C ILE A 80 -9.26 7.21 -3.11
N ARG A 81 -9.40 5.94 -2.75
CA ARG A 81 -10.41 5.47 -1.77
C ARG A 81 -9.78 4.96 -0.48
N VAL A 82 -8.53 4.50 -0.54
CA VAL A 82 -7.81 3.94 0.60
C VAL A 82 -6.38 4.45 0.62
N ILE A 83 -5.92 4.89 1.79
CA ILE A 83 -4.51 5.26 2.05
C ILE A 83 -3.99 4.43 3.21
N ALA A 84 -2.97 3.61 2.96
CA ALA A 84 -2.25 2.88 4.00
C ALA A 84 -1.00 3.66 4.44
N ILE A 85 -0.90 3.96 5.72
CA ILE A 85 0.15 4.78 6.33
C ILE A 85 1.06 3.90 7.18
N ILE A 86 2.26 3.64 6.69
CA ILE A 86 3.20 2.72 7.36
C ILE A 86 4.00 3.40 8.47
N ALA A 87 4.20 4.72 8.37
CA ALA A 87 5.04 5.47 9.30
C ALA A 87 4.59 5.33 10.77
N GLU A 88 5.53 4.99 11.64
CA GLU A 88 5.37 5.04 13.10
C GLU A 88 5.79 6.41 13.65
N GLY A 89 5.33 6.74 14.86
CA GLY A 89 5.73 7.98 15.55
C GLY A 89 5.14 9.26 14.96
N VAL A 90 4.06 9.18 14.19
CA VAL A 90 3.33 10.36 13.69
C VAL A 90 2.65 11.04 14.88
N PRO A 91 2.88 12.36 15.11
CA PRO A 91 2.25 13.08 16.22
C PRO A 91 0.72 12.94 16.20
N GLU A 92 0.11 12.59 17.32
CA GLU A 92 -1.34 12.37 17.42
C GLU A 92 -2.17 13.56 16.93
N ASN A 93 -1.69 14.79 17.16
CA ASN A 93 -2.36 15.99 16.68
C ASN A 93 -2.42 16.06 15.15
N GLN A 94 -1.37 15.61 14.45
CA GLN A 94 -1.36 15.50 13.00
C GLN A 94 -2.30 14.38 12.55
N THR A 95 -2.26 13.22 13.22
CA THR A 95 -3.16 12.09 12.93
C THR A 95 -4.64 12.49 13.03
N ARG A 96 -5.05 13.25 14.06
CA ARG A 96 -6.43 13.76 14.18
C ARG A 96 -6.85 14.63 12.99
N LYS A 97 -5.93 15.47 12.48
CA LYS A 97 -6.18 16.30 11.30
C LYS A 97 -6.31 15.45 10.03
N LEU A 98 -5.49 14.40 9.90
CA LEU A 98 -5.59 13.46 8.79
C LEU A 98 -6.92 12.71 8.80
N ILE A 99 -7.35 12.21 9.97
CA ILE A 99 -8.65 11.53 10.12
C ILE A 99 -9.77 12.45 9.68
N LYS A 100 -9.82 13.68 10.20
CA LYS A 100 -10.84 14.65 9.82
C LYS A 100 -10.83 14.93 8.31
N ALA A 101 -9.66 15.20 7.73
CA ALA A 101 -9.55 15.49 6.30
C ALA A 101 -9.94 14.29 5.43
N ALA A 102 -9.68 13.06 5.89
CA ALA A 102 -10.07 11.85 5.19
C ALA A 102 -11.57 11.58 5.29
N ASP A 103 -12.18 11.81 6.47
CA ASP A 103 -13.62 11.71 6.68
C ASP A 103 -14.39 12.70 5.78
N ASP A 104 -13.92 13.96 5.71
CA ASP A 104 -14.49 15.00 4.84
C ASP A 104 -14.45 14.61 3.35
N LYS A 105 -13.53 13.71 2.96
CA LYS A 105 -13.35 13.21 1.59
C LYS A 105 -13.90 11.79 1.37
N GLY A 106 -14.38 11.11 2.41
CA GLY A 106 -14.82 9.72 2.34
C GLY A 106 -13.68 8.72 2.02
N VAL A 107 -12.44 9.03 2.41
CA VAL A 107 -11.26 8.18 2.16
C VAL A 107 -10.93 7.35 3.40
N ILE A 108 -10.68 6.05 3.21
CA ILE A 108 -10.32 5.15 4.30
C ILE A 108 -8.83 5.25 4.60
N LEU A 109 -8.47 5.52 5.86
CA LEU A 109 -7.08 5.44 6.33
C LEU A 109 -6.84 4.10 7.04
N ILE A 110 -5.73 3.43 6.69
CA ILE A 110 -5.23 2.24 7.39
C ILE A 110 -3.89 2.62 8.01
N GLY A 111 -3.85 2.79 9.33
CA GLY A 111 -2.71 3.32 10.08
C GLY A 111 -3.00 4.70 10.69
N PRO A 112 -1.99 5.49 11.11
CA PRO A 112 -0.54 5.23 11.02
C PRO A 112 -0.06 4.04 11.86
N ALA A 113 1.26 3.79 11.87
CA ALA A 113 1.91 2.74 12.66
C ALA A 113 1.35 1.34 12.39
N THR A 114 1.28 0.96 11.12
CA THR A 114 0.80 -0.37 10.71
C THR A 114 1.69 -0.97 9.63
N VAL A 115 1.78 -2.30 9.61
CA VAL A 115 2.34 -3.03 8.47
C VAL A 115 1.42 -3.00 7.25
N GLY A 116 0.15 -2.63 7.47
CA GLY A 116 -0.92 -2.61 6.48
C GLY A 116 -1.96 -3.70 6.77
N GLY A 117 -2.12 -4.62 5.83
CA GLY A 117 -3.13 -5.67 5.85
C GLY A 117 -2.97 -6.59 4.65
N ILE A 118 -3.61 -7.75 4.72
CA ILE A 118 -3.62 -8.72 3.63
C ILE A 118 -5.04 -9.24 3.43
N LYS A 119 -5.49 -9.20 2.18
CA LYS A 119 -6.71 -9.85 1.71
C LYS A 119 -6.26 -11.06 0.87
N PRO A 120 -6.29 -12.28 1.43
CA PRO A 120 -5.85 -13.49 0.74
C PRO A 120 -6.50 -13.65 -0.64
N GLY A 121 -5.69 -13.92 -1.66
CA GLY A 121 -6.14 -14.01 -3.05
C GLY A 121 -6.41 -12.67 -3.76
N CYS A 122 -6.29 -11.53 -3.08
CA CYS A 122 -6.57 -10.22 -3.68
C CYS A 122 -5.41 -9.23 -3.56
N LEU A 123 -5.06 -8.78 -2.36
CA LEU A 123 -4.10 -7.69 -2.19
C LEU A 123 -3.36 -7.85 -0.87
N LYS A 124 -2.05 -7.62 -0.90
CA LYS A 124 -1.20 -7.48 0.27
C LYS A 124 -0.68 -6.05 0.30
N ILE A 125 -0.84 -5.35 1.43
CA ILE A 125 -0.28 -4.00 1.61
C ILE A 125 1.18 -4.15 2.08
N GLY A 126 2.10 -3.65 1.25
CA GLY A 126 3.52 -3.58 1.57
C GLY A 126 4.13 -4.92 1.98
N ASN A 127 4.66 -4.96 3.20
CA ASN A 127 5.41 -6.09 3.73
C ASN A 127 4.53 -7.11 4.49
N THR A 128 3.21 -6.86 4.63
CA THR A 128 2.30 -7.69 5.44
C THR A 128 2.34 -9.17 5.05
N GLY A 129 2.67 -10.08 5.97
CA GLY A 129 2.73 -11.54 5.72
C GLY A 129 4.14 -12.03 5.39
N GLY A 130 5.15 -11.15 5.40
CA GLY A 130 6.55 -11.52 5.27
C GLY A 130 6.94 -12.07 3.89
N MET A 131 7.95 -12.94 3.89
CA MET A 131 8.46 -13.65 2.71
C MET A 131 7.46 -14.70 2.20
N MET A 132 7.70 -15.19 0.97
CA MET A 132 6.79 -16.13 0.31
C MET A 132 6.62 -17.46 1.06
N ASP A 133 7.64 -17.92 1.78
CA ASP A 133 7.56 -19.15 2.58
C ASP A 133 6.43 -19.06 3.62
N ASN A 134 6.31 -17.91 4.29
CA ASN A 134 5.24 -17.68 5.26
C ASN A 134 3.86 -17.57 4.59
N ILE A 135 3.79 -16.91 3.43
CA ILE A 135 2.55 -16.80 2.64
C ILE A 135 2.03 -18.20 2.26
N LEU A 136 2.93 -19.09 1.84
CA LEU A 136 2.61 -20.46 1.45
C LEU A 136 2.25 -21.33 2.66
N ALA A 137 3.04 -21.29 3.73
CA ALA A 137 2.80 -22.02 4.96
C ALA A 137 1.43 -21.67 5.57
N SER A 138 1.10 -20.38 5.60
CA SER A 138 -0.17 -19.85 6.12
C SER A 138 -1.33 -19.92 5.13
N LYS A 139 -1.11 -20.44 3.91
CA LYS A 139 -2.12 -20.57 2.83
C LYS A 139 -2.81 -19.24 2.47
N LEU A 140 -2.09 -18.12 2.58
CA LEU A 140 -2.62 -16.76 2.37
C LEU A 140 -2.84 -16.42 0.88
N TYR A 141 -2.51 -17.34 -0.03
CA TYR A 141 -2.74 -17.19 -1.46
C TYR A 141 -4.19 -17.47 -1.90
N ARG A 142 -5.03 -17.99 -1.01
CA ARG A 142 -6.45 -18.28 -1.29
C ARG A 142 -7.36 -17.69 -0.21
N PRO A 143 -8.60 -17.29 -0.55
CA PRO A 143 -9.51 -16.72 0.42
C PRO A 143 -9.84 -17.71 1.55
N GLY A 144 -9.93 -17.17 2.77
CA GLY A 144 -10.34 -17.87 3.99
C GLY A 144 -11.38 -17.05 4.75
N ARG A 145 -11.42 -17.19 6.09
CA ARG A 145 -12.27 -16.36 6.96
C ARG A 145 -11.52 -15.09 7.40
N TRP A 146 -12.26 -14.01 7.65
CA TRP A 146 -11.73 -12.67 7.93
C TRP A 146 -11.34 -12.47 9.41
N VAL A 147 -10.19 -11.84 9.68
CA VAL A 147 -9.72 -11.45 11.03
C VAL A 147 -9.15 -10.02 11.00
N ILE A 148 -9.40 -9.24 12.04
CA ILE A 148 -8.87 -7.89 12.28
C ILE A 148 -7.97 -7.91 13.53
N SER A 149 -6.79 -7.29 13.48
CA SER A 149 -5.86 -7.15 14.61
C SER A 149 -5.27 -5.74 14.66
N VAL A 150 -5.03 -5.23 15.87
CA VAL A 150 -4.35 -3.95 16.12
C VAL A 150 -2.82 -4.10 16.04
N CYS A 151 -2.29 -5.30 16.33
CA CYS A 151 -0.85 -5.57 16.28
C CYS A 151 -0.49 -6.33 15.00
N GLY A 152 0.43 -5.75 14.21
CA GLY A 152 0.92 -6.36 12.96
C GLY A 152 1.65 -7.70 13.20
N MET A 153 2.43 -7.81 14.28
CA MET A 153 3.09 -9.08 14.63
C MET A 153 2.09 -10.15 15.08
N ALA A 154 1.02 -9.77 15.78
CA ALA A 154 -0.04 -10.71 16.17
C ALA A 154 -0.80 -11.26 14.95
N TYR A 155 -0.80 -10.53 13.81
CA TYR A 155 -1.36 -11.02 12.55
C TYR A 155 -0.55 -12.17 11.95
N HIS A 156 0.71 -12.36 12.36
CA HIS A 156 1.57 -13.45 11.87
C HIS A 156 1.65 -14.62 12.85
N SER A 157 1.11 -14.48 14.07
CA SER A 157 1.48 -15.38 15.17
C SER A 157 0.66 -16.66 15.29
N HIS A 158 -0.41 -16.91 14.53
CA HIS A 158 -1.20 -18.15 14.67
C HIS A 158 -1.56 -18.77 13.31
N ASN A 159 -0.89 -19.88 12.99
CA ASN A 159 -1.43 -21.04 12.29
C ASN A 159 -0.61 -22.28 12.66
#